data_AF-A0A1V9ZBY3-F1
#
_entry.id   AF-A0A1V9ZBY3-F1
#
_cell.length_a   1.000
_cell.length_b   1.000
_cell.length_c   1.000
_cell.angle_alpha   90.00
_cell.angle_beta   90.00
_cell.angle_gamma   90.00
#
_symmetry.space_group_name_H-M   'P 1'
#
loop_
_entity.id
_entity.type
_entity.pdbx_description
1 polymer ?
#
loop_
_entity_poly.entity_id
_entity_poly.type
_entity_poly.pdbx_seq_one_letter_code
_entity_poly.pdbx_strand_id
1 'polypeptide(L)'
;MATTTNSSSSDSPSTPPQRTTKRRVLSLQQRELSRKRAQAYYARHKAAVLAKLKARYEINRDEERARRRELYAKNKAAQRAQQDIQAELGNTALSALSISYILN
;
A
#
# COMPACT_ATOMS: atom_id res chain seq x y z
N MET A 1 -45.07 29.14 -11.42
CA MET A 1 -45.80 27.85 -11.41
C MET A 1 -44.77 26.74 -11.51
N ALA A 2 -44.75 25.87 -10.52
CA ALA A 2 -43.78 24.78 -10.36
C ALA A 2 -44.35 23.47 -10.92
N THR A 3 -43.51 22.66 -11.57
CA THR A 3 -43.64 21.19 -11.60
C THR A 3 -42.25 20.56 -11.77
N THR A 4 -41.70 20.08 -10.67
CA THR A 4 -40.52 19.22 -10.62
C THR A 4 -41.01 17.78 -10.48
N THR A 5 -40.73 16.92 -11.46
CA THR A 5 -40.88 15.47 -11.31
C THR A 5 -39.80 14.78 -12.12
N ASN A 6 -38.75 14.30 -11.45
CA ASN A 6 -38.04 13.12 -11.96
C ASN A 6 -37.56 12.29 -10.78
N SER A 7 -38.40 11.32 -10.42
CA SER A 7 -38.14 10.28 -9.44
C SER A 7 -37.15 9.29 -10.04
N SER A 8 -35.88 9.37 -9.64
CA SER A 8 -34.90 8.32 -9.92
C SER A 8 -34.90 7.33 -8.75
N SER A 9 -35.65 6.25 -8.92
CA SER A 9 -35.65 5.06 -8.07
C SER A 9 -34.24 4.47 -7.97
N SER A 10 -33.64 4.56 -6.79
CA SER A 10 -32.42 3.85 -6.43
C SER A 10 -32.75 2.38 -6.16
N ASP A 11 -32.72 1.55 -7.20
CA ASP A 11 -32.69 0.10 -7.07
C ASP A 11 -31.42 -0.30 -6.32
N SER A 12 -31.60 -0.75 -5.08
CA SER A 12 -30.55 -1.38 -4.29
C SER A 12 -30.26 -2.76 -4.88
N PRO A 13 -28.99 -3.15 -5.10
CA PRO A 13 -28.69 -4.50 -5.54
C PRO A 13 -28.99 -5.46 -4.39
N SER A 14 -29.98 -6.34 -4.59
CA SER A 14 -30.29 -7.40 -3.64
C SER A 14 -29.05 -8.28 -3.47
N THR A 15 -28.53 -8.32 -2.25
CA THR A 15 -27.41 -9.19 -1.90
C THR A 15 -27.92 -10.63 -1.91
N PRO A 16 -27.39 -11.54 -2.75
CA PRO A 16 -27.86 -12.91 -2.77
C PRO A 16 -27.60 -13.57 -1.40
N PRO A 17 -28.53 -14.40 -0.90
CA PRO A 17 -28.40 -15.02 0.42
C PRO A 17 -27.13 -15.86 0.48
N GLN A 18 -26.24 -15.51 1.42
CA GLN A 18 -25.02 -16.24 1.72
C GLN A 18 -25.38 -17.65 2.17
N ARG A 19 -25.31 -18.62 1.24
CA ARG A 19 -25.41 -20.04 1.55
C ARG A 19 -24.29 -20.39 2.52
N THR A 20 -24.62 -20.59 3.80
CA THR A 20 -23.74 -21.19 4.79
C THR A 20 -23.57 -22.68 4.46
N THR A 21 -22.84 -22.97 3.38
CA THR A 21 -22.44 -24.34 3.07
C THR A 21 -21.53 -24.83 4.18
N LYS A 22 -22.09 -25.66 5.08
CA LYS A 22 -21.34 -26.48 6.04
C LYS A 22 -20.20 -27.14 5.26
N ARG A 23 -18.96 -26.71 5.51
CA ARG A 23 -17.77 -27.23 4.84
C ARG A 23 -17.72 -28.74 5.09
N ARG A 24 -18.04 -29.55 4.08
CA ARG A 24 -17.88 -31.00 4.17
C ARG A 24 -16.39 -31.30 4.29
N VAL A 25 -16.00 -31.96 5.38
CA VAL A 25 -14.63 -32.41 5.59
C VAL A 25 -14.41 -33.62 4.67
N LEU A 26 -13.39 -33.53 3.81
CA LEU A 26 -12.99 -34.63 2.93
C LEU A 26 -12.60 -35.86 3.76
N SER A 27 -13.02 -37.04 3.32
CA SER A 27 -12.57 -38.30 3.92
C SER A 27 -11.06 -38.49 3.74
N LEU A 28 -10.44 -39.37 4.53
CA LEU A 28 -9.01 -39.64 4.45
C LEU A 28 -8.59 -40.07 3.03
N GLN A 29 -9.34 -40.99 2.43
CA GLN A 29 -9.11 -41.44 1.06
C GLN A 29 -9.19 -40.29 0.03
N GLN A 30 -10.14 -39.38 0.18
CA GLN A 30 -10.27 -38.21 -0.70
C GLN A 30 -9.11 -37.23 -0.55
N ARG A 31 -8.60 -37.05 0.68
CA ARG A 31 -7.41 -36.22 0.95
C ARG A 31 -6.16 -36.81 0.30
N GLU A 32 -5.98 -38.12 0.34
CA GLU A 32 -4.86 -38.80 -0.32
C GLU A 32 -4.91 -38.66 -1.84
N LEU A 33 -6.09 -38.84 -2.45
CA LEU A 33 -6.27 -38.61 -3.89
C LEU A 33 -5.96 -37.16 -4.27
N SER A 34 -6.42 -36.20 -3.46
CA SER A 34 -6.09 -34.78 -3.65
C SER A 34 -4.58 -34.54 -3.56
N ARG A 35 -3.90 -35.13 -2.57
CA ARG A 35 -2.45 -35.04 -2.40
C ARG A 35 -1.69 -35.59 -3.61
N LYS A 36 -2.06 -36.77 -4.11
CA LYS A 36 -1.45 -37.38 -5.31
C LYS A 36 -1.63 -36.49 -6.54
N ARG A 37 -2.84 -35.96 -6.75
CA ARG A 37 -3.12 -35.01 -7.86
C ARG A 37 -2.32 -33.73 -7.75
N ALA A 38 -2.27 -33.14 -6.55
CA ALA A 38 -1.48 -31.92 -6.29
C ALA A 38 0.01 -32.18 -6.56
N GLN A 39 0.54 -33.31 -6.11
CA GLN A 39 1.93 -33.68 -6.35
C GLN A 39 2.23 -33.81 -7.85
N ALA A 40 1.39 -34.51 -8.60
CA ALA A 40 1.53 -34.65 -10.06
C ALA A 40 1.44 -33.28 -10.78
N TYR A 41 0.51 -32.42 -10.34
CA TYR A 41 0.39 -31.07 -10.87
C TYR A 41 1.65 -30.24 -10.62
N TYR A 42 2.14 -30.23 -9.37
CA TYR A 42 3.34 -29.47 -9.01
C TYR A 42 4.59 -30.01 -9.72
N ALA A 43 4.74 -31.32 -9.87
CA ALA A 43 5.85 -31.90 -10.62
C ALA A 43 5.86 -31.42 -12.08
N ARG A 44 4.69 -31.41 -12.74
CA ARG A 44 4.54 -30.97 -14.14
C ARG A 44 4.68 -29.46 -14.33
N HIS A 45 4.23 -28.66 -13.38
CA HIS A 45 4.14 -27.20 -13.52
C HIS A 45 5.11 -26.44 -12.61
N LYS A 46 6.10 -27.14 -12.02
CA LYS A 46 7.02 -26.59 -11.01
C LYS A 46 7.64 -25.27 -11.47
N ALA A 47 8.18 -25.26 -12.69
CA ALA A 47 8.83 -24.09 -13.26
C ALA A 47 7.86 -22.89 -13.37
N ALA A 48 6.66 -23.10 -13.89
CA ALA A 48 5.66 -22.04 -14.04
C ALA A 48 5.19 -21.48 -12.69
N VAL A 49 4.98 -22.35 -11.70
CA VAL A 49 4.57 -21.91 -10.35
C VAL A 49 5.68 -21.11 -9.68
N LEU A 50 6.93 -21.59 -9.74
CA LEU A 50 8.08 -20.88 -9.18
C LEU A 50 8.33 -19.55 -9.89
N ALA A 51 8.19 -19.50 -11.22
CA ALA A 51 8.29 -18.26 -11.99
C ALA A 51 7.24 -17.23 -11.54
N LYS A 52 5.98 -17.66 -11.38
CA LYS A 52 4.90 -16.79 -10.87
C LYS A 52 5.19 -16.27 -9.46
N LEU A 53 5.68 -17.13 -8.56
CA LEU A 53 6.09 -16.75 -7.20
C LEU A 53 7.23 -15.73 -7.22
N LYS A 54 8.26 -15.99 -8.02
CA LYS A 54 9.41 -15.09 -8.17
C LYS A 54 8.98 -13.73 -8.71
N ALA A 55 8.18 -13.69 -9.77
CA ALA A 55 7.66 -12.45 -10.34
C ALA A 55 6.87 -11.63 -9.32
N ARG A 56 6.00 -12.27 -8.53
CA ARG A 56 5.27 -11.59 -7.44
C ARG A 56 6.19 -11.03 -6.38
N TYR A 57 7.21 -11.79 -5.97
CA TYR A 57 8.18 -11.33 -4.99
C TYR A 57 8.99 -10.14 -5.50
N GLU A 58 9.44 -10.17 -6.76
CA GLU A 58 10.20 -9.09 -7.37
C GLU A 58 9.41 -7.78 -7.41
N ILE A 59 8.15 -7.83 -7.86
CA ILE A 59 7.24 -6.68 -7.85
C ILE A 59 7.11 -6.11 -6.45
N ASN A 60 6.75 -6.94 -5.45
CA ASN A 60 6.58 -6.48 -4.08
C ASN A 60 7.87 -5.89 -3.49
N ARG A 61 9.02 -6.47 -3.82
CA ARG A 61 10.34 -5.98 -3.38
C ARG A 61 10.66 -4.61 -4.00
N ASP A 62 10.31 -4.40 -5.25
CA ASP A 62 10.51 -3.12 -5.94
C ASP A 62 9.56 -2.04 -5.42
N GLU A 63 8.29 -2.37 -5.22
CA GLU A 63 7.29 -1.48 -4.61
C GLU A 63 7.71 -1.06 -3.19
N GLU A 64 8.15 -2.00 -2.37
CA GLU A 64 8.65 -1.73 -1.02
C GLU A 64 9.89 -0.81 -1.07
N ARG A 65 10.83 -1.07 -1.99
CA ARG A 65 12.00 -0.21 -2.17
C ARG A 65 11.61 1.20 -2.64
N ALA A 66 10.65 1.32 -3.55
CA ALA A 66 10.14 2.61 -4.01
C ALA A 66 9.51 3.39 -2.85
N ARG A 67 8.63 2.75 -2.07
CA ARG A 67 8.00 3.37 -0.89
C ARG A 67 9.04 3.87 0.11
N ARG A 68 10.07 3.07 0.40
CA ARG A 68 11.16 3.46 1.31
C ARG A 68 11.99 4.63 0.78
N ARG A 69 12.30 4.64 -0.52
CA ARG A 69 13.03 5.75 -1.15
C ARG A 69 12.22 7.03 -1.10
N GLU A 70 10.92 6.97 -1.36
CA GLU A 70 10.03 8.12 -1.27
C GLU A 70 9.97 8.67 0.16
N LEU A 71 9.80 7.79 1.15
CA LEU A 71 9.81 8.17 2.56
C LEU A 71 11.14 8.82 2.97
N TYR A 72 12.26 8.23 2.56
CA TYR A 72 13.58 8.79 2.82
C TYR A 72 13.75 10.17 2.14
N ALA A 73 13.31 10.33 0.90
CA ALA A 73 13.37 11.60 0.19
C ALA A 73 12.55 12.69 0.90
N LYS A 74 11.32 12.37 1.34
CA LYS A 74 10.46 13.27 2.13
C LYS A 74 11.14 13.67 3.44
N ASN A 75 11.64 12.70 4.20
CA ASN A 75 12.30 12.96 5.48
C ASN A 75 13.58 13.78 5.30
N LYS A 76 14.38 13.49 4.27
CA LYS A 76 15.60 14.23 3.96
C LYS A 76 15.29 15.67 3.55
N ALA A 77 14.25 15.89 2.75
CA ALA A 77 13.80 17.23 2.38
C ALA A 77 13.32 18.02 3.62
N ALA A 78 12.54 17.38 4.51
CA ALA A 78 12.11 17.98 5.76
C ALA A 78 13.29 18.36 6.67
N GLN A 79 14.29 17.46 6.82
CA GLN A 79 15.50 17.76 7.60
C GLN A 79 16.28 18.95 7.03
N ARG A 80 16.44 19.02 5.70
CA ARG A 80 17.09 20.16 5.05
C ARG A 80 16.32 21.45 5.29
N ALA A 81 15.01 21.45 5.10
CA ALA A 81 14.18 22.63 5.37
C ALA A 81 14.31 23.11 6.83
N GLN A 82 14.38 22.20 7.80
CA GLN A 82 14.61 22.55 9.20
C GLN A 82 16.01 23.17 9.41
N GLN A 83 17.04 22.64 8.76
CA GLN A 83 18.40 23.20 8.82
C GLN A 83 18.45 24.60 8.19
N ASP A 84 17.79 24.80 7.05
CA ASP A 84 17.73 26.09 6.37
C ASP A 84 17.01 27.13 7.25
N ILE A 85 15.87 26.77 7.85
CA ILE A 85 15.15 27.64 8.80
C ILE A 85 16.04 27.99 10.01
N GLN A 86 16.76 27.03 10.58
CA GLN A 86 17.67 27.28 11.69
C GLN A 86 18.83 28.20 11.31
N ALA A 87 19.39 28.04 10.10
CA ALA A 87 20.45 28.91 9.59
C ALA A 87 19.95 30.35 9.40
N GLU A 88 18.75 30.53 8.82
CA GLU A 88 18.13 31.85 8.66
C GLU A 88 17.83 32.53 10.01
N LEU A 89 17.32 31.78 10.99
CA LEU A 89 17.11 32.29 12.35
C LEU A 89 18.43 32.71 13.03
N GLY A 90 19.50 31.95 12.82
CA GLY A 90 20.84 32.30 13.31
C GLY A 90 21.38 33.58 12.66
N ASN A 91 21.26 33.69 11.34
CA ASN A 91 21.73 34.86 10.59
C ASN A 91 20.94 36.13 10.92
N THR A 92 19.61 36.02 11.06
CA THR A 92 18.77 37.15 11.47
C THR A 92 19.09 37.60 12.90
N ALA A 93 19.33 36.67 13.82
CA ALA A 93 19.76 37.02 15.18
C ALA A 93 21.11 37.74 15.18
N LEU A 94 22.12 37.25 14.45
CA LEU A 94 23.43 37.90 14.33
C LEU A 94 23.31 39.29 13.69
N SER A 95 22.49 39.44 12.66
CA SER A 95 22.19 40.73 12.03
C SER A 95 21.54 41.70 13.02
N ALA A 96 20.54 41.26 13.78
CA ALA A 96 19.85 42.08 14.76
C ALA A 96 20.80 42.56 15.88
N LEU A 97 21.66 41.66 16.38
CA LEU A 97 22.70 42.02 17.35
C LEU A 97 23.68 43.06 16.78
N SER A 98 24.12 42.90 15.53
CA SER A 98 25.02 43.87 14.89
C SER A 98 24.39 45.27 14.74
N ILE A 99 23.10 45.33 14.39
CA ILE A 99 22.37 46.60 14.25
C ILE A 99 22.24 47.28 15.62
N SER A 100 21.89 46.52 16.67
CA SER A 100 21.82 47.07 18.03
C SER A 100 23.17 47.60 18.54
N TYR A 101 24.28 46.99 18.13
CA TYR A 101 25.62 47.44 18.49
C TYR A 101 26.04 48.73 17.77
N ILE A 102 25.58 48.94 16.53
CA ILE A 102 25.90 50.15 15.75
C ILE A 102 25.06 51.37 16.22
N LEU A 103 23.85 51.13 16.73
CA LEU A 103 22.91 52.17 17.12
C LEU A 103 23.01 52.62 18.58
N ASN A 104 23.80 51.92 19.41
CA ASN A 104 24.16 52.30 20.78
C ASN A 104 25.56 52.92 20.81
#